data_AF-A0A832FIH1-F1
#
_entry.id   AF-A0A832FIH1-F1
#
_cell.length_a   1.000
_cell.length_b   1.000
_cell.length_c   1.000
_cell.angle_alpha   90.00
_cell.angle_beta   90.00
_cell.angle_gamma   90.00
#
_symmetry.space_group_name_H-M   'P 1'
#
loop_
_entity.id
_entity.type
_entity.pdbx_description
1 polymer ?
#
loop_
_entity_poly.entity_id
_entity_poly.type
_entity_poly.pdbx_seq_one_letter_code
_entity_poly.pdbx_strand_id
1 'polypeptide(L)'
;MIRNERNNFVTAIEKFSMREELRQNLESSSQRILSELPSELLWEWDDRFDLPLLVFPKDMEEEIVAVIKRHFPNQWDLNSIKTAPPVIRKLVDKSFGIRIGQTVFATDMNQEAFLFALYWPWEDKVTVSLRIGLTGKGIMGADQEKIGEYLREWFKL
;
A
#
# COMPACT_ATOMS: atom_id res chain seq x y z
N MET A 1 17.12 -35.97 -31.03
CA MET A 1 16.05 -35.01 -31.34
C MET A 1 15.50 -34.48 -30.01
N ILE A 2 16.25 -33.59 -29.34
CA ILE A 2 15.91 -33.08 -28.00
C ILE A 2 16.18 -31.58 -28.02
N ARG A 3 15.16 -30.78 -28.34
CA ARG A 3 15.16 -29.32 -28.15
C ARG A 3 13.76 -28.76 -28.45
N ASN A 4 12.79 -29.05 -27.59
CA ASN A 4 11.59 -28.21 -27.57
C ASN A 4 10.79 -28.18 -26.25
N GLU A 5 11.43 -28.44 -25.11
CA GLU A 5 10.75 -28.33 -23.81
C GLU A 5 11.27 -27.16 -22.96
N ARG A 6 12.44 -26.60 -23.26
CA ARG A 6 13.00 -25.45 -22.51
C ARG A 6 12.32 -24.12 -22.83
N ASN A 7 11.66 -23.99 -23.99
CA ASN A 7 10.99 -22.75 -24.38
C ASN A 7 9.62 -22.55 -23.70
N ASN A 8 9.00 -23.60 -23.14
CA ASN A 8 7.76 -23.45 -22.35
C ASN A 8 8.02 -23.19 -20.86
N PHE A 9 9.24 -23.44 -20.37
CA PHE A 9 9.61 -23.16 -18.97
C PHE A 9 10.01 -21.71 -18.74
N VAL A 10 10.61 -21.03 -19.73
CA VAL A 10 10.98 -19.61 -19.62
C VAL A 10 9.73 -18.72 -19.62
N THR A 11 8.70 -19.07 -20.40
CA THR A 11 7.40 -18.35 -20.42
C THR A 11 6.56 -18.58 -19.16
N ALA A 12 6.85 -19.63 -18.38
CA ALA A 12 6.18 -19.90 -17.10
C ALA A 12 6.88 -19.24 -15.90
N ILE A 13 8.07 -18.65 -16.08
CA ILE A 13 8.82 -17.93 -15.05
C ILE A 13 8.50 -16.42 -15.06
N GLU A 14 7.87 -15.91 -16.12
CA GLU A 14 7.14 -14.63 -16.11
C GLU A 14 5.80 -14.74 -15.36
N LYS A 15 5.82 -15.34 -14.17
CA LYS A 15 4.68 -15.34 -13.25
C LYS A 15 4.39 -13.90 -12.85
N PHE A 16 3.49 -13.25 -13.59
CA PHE A 16 2.74 -12.07 -13.19
C PHE A 16 3.58 -10.96 -12.52
N SER A 17 4.71 -10.60 -13.13
CA SER A 17 5.40 -9.36 -12.76
C SER A 17 4.54 -8.17 -13.19
N MET A 18 4.38 -7.20 -12.28
CA MET A 18 3.77 -5.92 -12.61
C MET A 18 4.46 -5.30 -13.82
N ARG A 19 3.68 -4.72 -14.76
CA ARG A 19 4.27 -4.04 -15.93
C ARG A 19 5.23 -2.94 -15.46
N GLU A 20 6.37 -2.81 -16.12
CA GLU A 20 7.44 -1.89 -15.70
C GLU A 20 6.97 -0.43 -15.63
N GLU A 21 6.16 0.02 -16.60
CA GLU A 21 5.57 1.37 -16.56
C GLU A 21 4.68 1.59 -15.32
N LEU A 22 3.86 0.59 -14.97
CA LEU A 22 3.00 0.65 -13.78
C LEU A 22 3.86 0.68 -12.51
N ARG A 23 4.92 -0.13 -12.45
CA ARG A 23 5.90 -0.13 -11.36
C ARG A 23 6.52 1.25 -11.16
N GLN A 24 7.07 1.84 -12.22
CA GLN A 24 7.75 3.14 -12.17
C GLN A 24 6.80 4.28 -11.75
N ASN A 25 5.54 4.23 -12.20
CA ASN A 25 4.52 5.21 -11.80
C ASN A 25 4.16 5.12 -10.31
N LEU A 26 4.06 3.90 -9.77
CA LEU A 26 3.78 3.65 -8.35
C LEU A 26 4.98 3.98 -7.47
N GLU A 27 6.19 3.66 -7.94
CA GLU A 27 7.44 4.05 -7.29
C GLU A 27 7.54 5.57 -7.20
N SER A 28 7.38 6.27 -8.33
CA SER A 28 7.43 7.74 -8.36
C SER A 28 6.38 8.37 -7.45
N SER A 29 5.19 7.79 -7.36
CA SER A 29 4.15 8.25 -6.44
C SER A 29 4.53 8.03 -4.98
N SER A 30 5.11 6.88 -4.66
CA SER A 30 5.62 6.56 -3.32
C SER A 30 6.73 7.53 -2.92
N GLN A 31 7.71 7.76 -3.80
CA GLN A 31 8.82 8.70 -3.53
C GLN A 31 8.34 10.13 -3.31
N ARG A 32 7.31 10.60 -4.04
CA ARG A 32 6.71 11.93 -3.80
C ARG A 32 6.11 12.03 -2.40
N ILE A 33 5.33 11.02 -1.97
CA ILE A 33 4.74 10.99 -0.63
C ILE A 33 5.85 10.99 0.43
N LEU A 34 6.84 10.10 0.28
CA LEU A 34 7.94 9.97 1.23
C LEU A 34 8.79 11.24 1.33
N SER A 35 8.95 12.00 0.24
CA SER A 35 9.71 13.25 0.24
C SER A 35 9.02 14.41 0.98
N GLU A 36 7.72 14.32 1.22
CA GLU A 36 6.94 15.34 1.94
C GLU A 36 6.69 14.99 3.42
N LEU A 37 6.99 13.75 3.83
CA LEU A 37 6.91 13.34 5.23
C LEU A 37 8.18 13.77 5.99
N PRO A 38 8.06 14.07 7.31
CA PRO A 38 9.23 14.37 8.14
C PRO A 38 10.32 13.29 8.04
N SER A 39 11.56 13.72 7.82
CA SER A 39 12.69 12.83 7.52
C SER A 39 13.15 11.94 8.69
N GLU A 40 12.78 12.32 9.91
CA GLU A 40 13.04 11.59 11.16
C GLU A 40 12.15 10.36 11.34
N LEU A 41 11.10 10.23 10.53
CA LEU A 41 10.16 9.12 10.57
C LEU A 41 10.84 7.85 10.06
N LEU A 42 10.90 6.83 10.92
CA LEU A 42 11.48 5.54 10.60
C LEU A 42 10.39 4.60 10.12
N TRP A 43 10.56 4.10 8.91
CA TRP A 43 9.75 3.01 8.39
C TRP A 43 10.32 1.67 8.86
N GLU A 44 9.43 0.73 9.10
CA GLU A 44 9.74 -0.67 9.41
C GLU A 44 8.87 -1.57 8.53
N TRP A 45 9.19 -2.87 8.48
CA TRP A 45 8.35 -3.85 7.82
C TRP A 45 7.35 -4.46 8.82
N ASP A 46 6.05 -4.47 8.50
CA ASP A 46 5.03 -5.16 9.32
C ASP A 46 4.73 -6.54 8.74
N ASP A 47 5.38 -7.57 9.29
CA ASP A 47 5.22 -8.97 8.89
C ASP A 47 3.76 -9.48 8.99
N ARG A 48 2.90 -8.82 9.76
CA ARG A 48 1.48 -9.23 9.89
C ARG A 48 0.66 -8.85 8.67
N PHE A 49 1.08 -7.80 7.96
CA PHE A 49 0.36 -7.25 6.81
C PHE A 49 1.17 -7.29 5.52
N ASP A 50 2.46 -7.60 5.59
CA ASP A 50 3.41 -7.49 4.49
C ASP A 50 3.43 -6.08 3.88
N LEU A 51 3.52 -5.07 4.76
CA LEU A 51 3.50 -3.66 4.37
C LEU A 51 4.56 -2.85 5.12
N PRO A 52 5.12 -1.81 4.49
CA PRO A 52 5.79 -0.72 5.19
C PRO A 52 4.89 -0.11 6.26
N LEU A 53 5.44 0.04 7.45
CA LEU A 53 4.80 0.56 8.64
C LEU A 53 5.58 1.75 9.15
N LEU A 54 4.86 2.82 9.44
CA LEU A 54 5.33 3.95 10.19
C LEU A 54 4.55 4.02 11.51
N VAL A 55 5.25 4.13 12.64
CA VAL A 55 4.67 4.39 13.95
C VAL A 55 5.14 5.75 14.45
N PHE A 56 4.21 6.60 14.86
CA PHE A 56 4.52 7.97 15.24
C PHE A 56 3.61 8.46 16.37
N PRO A 57 4.05 9.47 17.15
CA PRO A 57 3.25 10.03 18.24
C PRO A 57 2.10 10.89 17.70
N LYS A 58 1.00 10.95 18.46
CA LYS A 58 -0.25 11.61 18.09
C LYS A 58 -0.09 13.12 17.83
N ASP A 59 0.92 13.76 18.41
CA ASP A 59 1.24 15.18 18.19
C ASP A 59 1.74 15.48 16.76
N MET A 60 2.30 14.51 16.05
CA MET A 60 2.69 14.62 14.63
C MET A 60 1.53 14.32 13.66
N GLU A 61 0.34 13.96 14.17
CA GLU A 61 -0.79 13.55 13.34
C GLU A 61 -1.20 14.61 12.31
N GLU A 62 -1.33 15.86 12.73
CA GLU A 62 -1.84 16.91 11.85
C GLU A 62 -0.95 17.06 10.61
N GLU A 63 0.37 17.10 10.81
CA GLU A 63 1.37 17.20 9.76
C GLU A 63 1.33 15.98 8.82
N ILE A 64 1.41 14.77 9.40
CA ILE A 64 1.47 13.52 8.60
C ILE A 64 0.16 13.31 7.85
N VAL A 65 -0.99 13.49 8.49
CA VAL A 65 -2.31 13.30 7.85
C VAL A 65 -2.55 14.37 6.78
N ALA A 66 -2.03 15.59 6.93
CA ALA A 66 -2.12 16.61 5.89
C ALA A 66 -1.38 16.19 4.60
N VAL A 67 -0.20 15.58 4.72
CA VAL A 67 0.53 15.01 3.58
C VAL A 67 -0.25 13.85 2.96
N ILE A 68 -0.75 12.91 3.78
CA ILE A 68 -1.55 11.78 3.27
C ILE A 68 -2.81 12.26 2.54
N LYS A 69 -3.58 13.20 3.09
CA LYS A 69 -4.78 13.71 2.40
C LYS A 69 -4.50 14.42 1.08
N ARG A 70 -3.30 15.02 0.94
CA ARG A 70 -2.87 15.68 -0.31
C ARG A 70 -2.64 14.67 -1.43
N HIS A 71 -2.06 13.52 -1.10
CA HIS A 71 -1.70 12.49 -2.08
C HIS A 71 -2.81 11.44 -2.28
N PHE A 72 -3.67 11.23 -1.27
CA PHE A 72 -4.72 10.22 -1.27
C PHE A 72 -6.10 10.90 -1.20
N PRO A 73 -6.68 11.32 -2.35
CA PRO A 73 -7.93 12.09 -2.39
C PRO A 73 -9.16 11.29 -1.97
N ASN A 74 -9.07 9.96 -1.91
CA ASN A 74 -10.17 9.10 -1.49
C ASN A 74 -9.94 8.61 -0.07
N GLN A 75 -11.00 8.63 0.76
CA GLN A 75 -10.93 8.15 2.14
C GLN A 75 -12.23 7.48 2.57
N TRP A 76 -12.11 6.45 3.42
CA TRP A 76 -13.24 5.76 4.05
C TRP A 76 -12.93 5.43 5.50
N ASP A 77 -13.90 5.69 6.36
CA ASP A 77 -13.91 5.38 7.77
C ASP A 77 -14.98 4.32 8.09
N LEU A 78 -15.18 4.02 9.37
CA LEU A 78 -16.21 3.07 9.82
C LEU A 78 -17.62 3.39 9.27
N ASN A 79 -17.96 4.66 9.08
CA ASN A 79 -19.29 5.10 8.65
C ASN A 79 -19.47 4.98 7.13
N SER A 80 -18.39 5.12 6.37
CA SER A 80 -18.41 5.19 4.91
C SER A 80 -17.85 3.94 4.21
N ILE A 81 -17.18 3.03 4.92
CA ILE A 81 -16.58 1.84 4.31
C ILE A 81 -17.58 0.96 3.57
N LYS A 82 -18.85 0.93 4.01
CA LYS A 82 -19.92 0.15 3.36
C LYS A 82 -20.21 0.61 1.93
N THR A 83 -19.96 1.88 1.61
CA THR A 83 -20.14 2.45 0.27
C THR A 83 -18.84 2.50 -0.54
N ALA A 84 -17.70 2.12 0.06
CA ALA A 84 -16.41 2.09 -0.64
C ALA A 84 -16.42 1.09 -1.81
N PRO A 85 -15.58 1.28 -2.84
CA PRO A 85 -15.46 0.31 -3.93
C PRO A 85 -15.13 -1.11 -3.44
N PRO A 86 -15.55 -2.17 -4.16
CA PRO A 86 -15.34 -3.56 -3.72
C PRO A 86 -13.88 -3.92 -3.42
N VAL A 87 -12.92 -3.33 -4.14
CA VAL A 87 -11.47 -3.54 -3.91
C VAL A 87 -11.04 -3.02 -2.54
N ILE A 88 -11.56 -1.87 -2.10
CA ILE A 88 -11.28 -1.27 -0.80
C ILE A 88 -11.94 -2.07 0.33
N ARG A 89 -13.20 -2.50 0.14
CA ARG A 89 -13.87 -3.34 1.14
C ARG A 89 -13.13 -4.65 1.37
N LYS A 90 -12.73 -5.33 0.29
CA LYS A 90 -11.91 -6.55 0.36
C LYS A 90 -10.56 -6.33 1.05
N LEU A 91 -9.91 -5.19 0.81
CA LEU A 91 -8.67 -4.81 1.49
C LEU A 91 -8.89 -4.71 3.01
N VAL A 92 -9.95 -4.01 3.44
CA VAL A 92 -10.30 -3.85 4.86
C VAL A 92 -10.65 -5.18 5.51
N ASP A 93 -11.45 -6.02 4.83
CA ASP A 93 -11.83 -7.35 5.35
C ASP A 93 -10.60 -8.25 5.58
N LYS A 94 -9.59 -8.16 4.70
CA LYS A 94 -8.30 -8.84 4.88
C LYS A 94 -7.48 -8.27 6.04
N SER A 95 -7.68 -6.99 6.38
CA SER A 95 -6.89 -6.25 7.36
C SER A 95 -7.49 -6.28 8.78
N PHE A 96 -8.29 -7.30 9.10
CA PHE A 96 -9.06 -7.45 10.34
C PHE A 96 -10.24 -6.46 10.53
N GLY A 97 -10.68 -5.79 9.45
CA GLY A 97 -11.76 -4.82 9.49
C GLY A 97 -11.31 -3.40 9.81
N ILE A 98 -12.27 -2.49 9.99
CA ILE A 98 -12.05 -1.09 10.34
C ILE A 98 -12.75 -0.77 11.66
N ARG A 99 -12.07 -0.05 12.55
CA ARG A 99 -12.59 0.36 13.87
C ARG A 99 -12.83 1.88 13.91
N ILE A 100 -13.42 2.34 15.01
CA ILE A 100 -13.63 3.79 15.26
C ILE A 100 -12.27 4.50 15.24
N GLY A 101 -12.20 5.64 14.55
CA GLY A 101 -10.99 6.45 14.41
C GLY A 101 -9.99 5.94 13.36
N GLN A 102 -10.23 4.76 12.79
CA GLN A 102 -9.42 4.23 11.70
C GLN A 102 -9.92 4.72 10.35
N THR A 103 -8.99 4.96 9.43
CA THR A 103 -9.30 5.46 8.09
C THR A 103 -8.45 4.73 7.05
N VAL A 104 -9.08 4.35 5.95
CA VAL A 104 -8.39 3.91 4.74
C VAL A 104 -8.37 5.04 3.74
N PHE A 105 -7.19 5.32 3.20
CA PHE A 105 -6.97 6.28 2.12
C PHE A 105 -6.61 5.55 0.83
N ALA A 106 -6.93 6.13 -0.32
CA ALA A 106 -6.47 5.65 -1.62
C ALA A 106 -6.12 6.81 -2.56
N THR A 107 -5.09 6.60 -3.38
CA THR A 107 -4.78 7.49 -4.51
C THR A 107 -5.86 7.37 -5.60
N ASP A 108 -5.64 7.95 -6.78
CA ASP A 108 -6.56 7.79 -7.91
C ASP A 108 -6.78 6.32 -8.27
N MET A 109 -8.03 5.86 -8.16
CA MET A 109 -8.44 4.48 -8.38
C MET A 109 -8.85 4.18 -9.83
N ASN A 110 -8.76 5.17 -10.73
CA ASN A 110 -8.99 4.95 -12.17
C ASN A 110 -7.81 4.23 -12.84
N GLN A 111 -6.68 4.12 -12.13
CA GLN A 111 -5.49 3.41 -12.58
C GLN A 111 -5.63 1.90 -12.37
N GLU A 112 -4.83 1.12 -13.10
CA GLU A 112 -4.85 -0.34 -12.96
C GLU A 112 -4.38 -0.80 -11.59
N ALA A 113 -3.43 -0.10 -10.98
CA ALA A 113 -3.06 -0.25 -9.58
C ALA A 113 -2.80 1.11 -8.97
N PHE A 114 -2.98 1.19 -7.66
CA PHE A 114 -2.93 2.44 -6.91
C PHE A 114 -2.44 2.19 -5.48
N LEU A 115 -1.98 3.25 -4.82
CA LEU A 115 -1.54 3.19 -3.44
C LEU A 115 -2.75 3.30 -2.51
N PHE A 116 -2.74 2.53 -1.44
CA PHE A 116 -3.63 2.74 -0.30
C PHE A 116 -2.81 3.04 0.96
N ALA A 117 -3.42 3.73 1.92
CA ALA A 117 -2.85 3.90 3.24
C ALA A 117 -3.84 3.50 4.34
N LEU A 118 -3.36 2.82 5.38
CA LEU A 118 -4.13 2.43 6.56
C LEU A 118 -3.68 3.28 7.74
N TYR A 119 -4.52 4.21 8.16
CA TYR A 119 -4.29 5.06 9.32
C TYR A 119 -5.01 4.48 10.53
N TRP A 120 -4.24 4.09 11.55
CA TRP A 120 -4.75 3.44 12.77
C TRP A 120 -4.20 4.12 14.03
N PRO A 121 -5.00 4.94 14.72
CA PRO A 121 -4.69 5.37 16.07
C PRO A 121 -4.83 4.19 17.03
N TRP A 122 -3.91 4.07 17.98
CA TRP A 122 -3.90 3.01 18.98
C TRP A 122 -4.80 3.37 20.16
N GLU A 123 -5.16 2.37 20.97
CA GLU A 123 -6.05 2.56 22.12
C GLU A 123 -5.42 3.40 23.23
N ASP A 124 -4.08 3.52 23.26
CA ASP A 124 -3.32 4.38 24.18
C ASP A 124 -3.51 5.88 23.92
N LYS A 125 -4.13 6.26 22.79
CA LYS A 125 -4.41 7.63 22.35
C LYS A 125 -3.19 8.51 22.08
N VAL A 126 -1.98 7.97 22.21
CA VAL A 126 -0.72 8.70 22.01
C VAL A 126 0.09 8.15 20.85
N THR A 127 -0.24 6.95 20.38
CA THR A 127 0.43 6.28 19.27
C THR A 127 -0.49 6.15 18.07
N VAL A 128 0.08 6.38 16.89
CA VAL A 128 -0.57 6.16 15.61
C VAL A 128 0.32 5.29 14.74
N SER A 129 -0.30 4.40 13.96
CA SER A 129 0.38 3.68 12.90
C SER A 129 -0.19 4.03 11.53
N LEU A 130 0.68 4.14 10.55
CA LEU A 130 0.35 4.29 9.14
C LEU A 130 1.01 3.16 8.36
N ARG A 131 0.25 2.49 7.50
CA ARG A 131 0.79 1.54 6.51
C ARG A 131 0.50 2.03 5.12
N ILE A 132 1.40 1.79 4.17
CA ILE A 132 1.16 2.10 2.75
C ILE A 132 1.38 0.84 1.93
N GLY A 133 0.48 0.56 0.99
CA GLY A 133 0.57 -0.62 0.12
C GLY A 133 -0.03 -0.40 -1.25
N LEU A 134 -0.01 -1.46 -2.05
CA LEU A 134 -0.54 -1.47 -3.42
C LEU A 134 -1.80 -2.32 -3.51
N THR A 135 -2.78 -1.84 -4.26
CA THR A 135 -3.96 -2.63 -4.64
C THR A 135 -4.47 -2.23 -6.01
N GLY A 136 -5.34 -3.05 -6.61
CA GLY A 136 -5.93 -2.78 -7.92
C GLY A 136 -6.01 -4.01 -8.82
N LYS A 137 -6.55 -3.80 -10.02
CA LYS A 137 -6.76 -4.88 -10.99
C LYS A 137 -5.46 -5.31 -11.68
N GLY A 138 -4.56 -4.37 -11.95
CA GLY A 138 -3.27 -4.61 -12.60
C GLY A 138 -2.28 -5.42 -11.78
N ILE A 139 -2.54 -5.59 -10.48
CA ILE A 139 -1.76 -6.45 -9.58
C ILE A 139 -2.60 -7.60 -9.00
N MET A 140 -3.81 -7.82 -9.53
CA MET A 140 -4.66 -8.93 -9.08
C MET A 140 -4.05 -10.24 -9.59
N GLY A 141 -3.55 -11.07 -8.67
CA GLY A 141 -2.80 -12.29 -9.01
C GLY A 141 -1.29 -12.08 -9.17
N ALA A 142 -0.79 -10.85 -8.95
CA ALA A 142 0.64 -10.61 -8.81
C ALA A 142 1.18 -11.30 -7.56
N ASP A 143 2.44 -11.73 -7.67
CA ASP A 143 3.16 -12.35 -6.57
C ASP A 143 3.28 -11.36 -5.40
N GLN A 144 2.72 -11.74 -4.25
CA GLN A 144 2.72 -10.90 -3.05
C GLN A 144 4.14 -10.72 -2.50
N GLU A 145 5.00 -11.73 -2.65
CA GLU A 145 6.41 -11.63 -2.27
C GLU A 145 7.10 -10.56 -3.11
N LYS A 146 6.83 -10.55 -4.43
CA LYS A 146 7.38 -9.55 -5.35
C LYS A 146 6.88 -8.14 -5.08
N ILE A 147 5.59 -7.99 -4.76
CA ILE A 147 5.04 -6.70 -4.32
C ILE A 147 5.76 -6.24 -3.05
N GLY A 148 5.99 -7.16 -2.10
CA GLY A 148 6.71 -6.86 -0.88
C GLY A 148 8.18 -6.45 -1.13
N GLU A 149 8.86 -7.07 -2.09
CA GLU A 149 10.21 -6.65 -2.50
C GLU A 149 10.21 -5.21 -3.05
N TYR A 150 9.25 -4.84 -3.91
CA TYR A 150 9.15 -3.48 -4.42
C TYR A 150 8.86 -2.47 -3.32
N LEU A 151 7.94 -2.78 -2.40
CA LEU A 151 7.64 -1.91 -1.27
C LEU A 151 8.86 -1.73 -0.36
N ARG A 152 9.62 -2.80 -0.09
CA ARG A 152 10.88 -2.68 0.68
C ARG A 152 11.89 -1.80 -0.02
N GLU A 153 12.11 -2.00 -1.32
CA GLU A 153 12.99 -1.16 -2.14
C GLU A 153 12.59 0.33 -2.07
N TRP A 154 11.31 0.64 -2.28
CA TRP A 154 10.83 2.02 -2.33
C TRP A 154 10.85 2.73 -0.97
N PHE A 155 10.60 1.99 0.10
CA PHE A 155 10.60 2.51 1.48
C PHE A 155 11.95 2.36 2.18
N LYS A 156 12.97 1.81 1.50
CA LYS A 156 14.34 1.59 1.99
C LYS A 156 14.41 0.67 3.22
N LEU A 157 13.67 -0.45 3.17
CA LEU A 157 13.56 -1.47 4.20
C LEU A 157 14.32 -2.75 3.85
#